data_AF-A0A937KLM4-F1
#
_entry.id   AF-A0A937KLM4-F1
#
_cell.length_a   1.000
_cell.length_b   1.000
_cell.length_c   1.000
_cell.angle_alpha   90.00
_cell.angle_beta   90.00
_cell.angle_gamma   90.00
#
_symmetry.space_group_name_H-M   'P 1'
#
loop_
_entity.id
_entity.type
_entity.pdbx_description
1 polymer ?
#
loop_
_entity_poly.entity_id
_entity_poly.type
_entity_poly.pdbx_seq_one_letter_code
_entity_poly.pdbx_strand_id
1 'polypeptide(L)'
;MALPRIVEAARKNARAVNDRVVEAAAVGAAGAALGAGAGALVGLAGPAAAVAATNGVISGFRKTYDWRTQSGRLAFVLDSSWALVTTAAGLISQLVGVMTRSRFDEELSERSNRHVYERGFVIRRNFAVTVGNVVSGAGDTRDERRRHLVTDHEDVHIWQARVLGPLFPVIYVGWMIVMTPFAVMGRARGRLSGDRSTSLWAAVDRCAYWRNPLERQAYLRASQASEARSG
;
A
#
# COMPACT_ATOMS: atom_id res chain seq x y z
N MET A 1 -7.42 -7.05 -47.28
CA MET A 1 -8.70 -6.89 -46.54
C MET A 1 -8.45 -6.82 -45.03
N ALA A 2 -7.65 -5.86 -44.54
CA ALA A 2 -7.22 -5.75 -43.12
C ALA A 2 -7.74 -4.48 -42.39
N LEU A 3 -8.35 -3.54 -43.13
CA LEU A 3 -8.87 -2.26 -42.63
C LEU A 3 -9.96 -2.38 -41.53
N PRO A 4 -10.91 -3.34 -41.57
CA PRO A 4 -11.98 -3.40 -40.58
C PRO A 4 -11.47 -3.69 -39.15
N ARG A 5 -10.45 -4.57 -39.02
CA ARG A 5 -9.88 -4.96 -37.72
C ARG A 5 -9.13 -3.82 -37.04
N ILE A 6 -8.41 -3.00 -37.82
CA ILE A 6 -7.66 -1.85 -37.30
C ILE A 6 -8.62 -0.78 -36.75
N VAL A 7 -9.70 -0.49 -37.49
CA VAL A 7 -10.72 0.48 -37.06
C VAL A 7 -11.46 0.02 -35.81
N GLU A 8 -11.78 -1.27 -35.71
CA GLU A 8 -12.41 -1.84 -34.53
C GLU A 8 -11.50 -1.77 -33.29
N ALA A 9 -10.23 -2.13 -33.44
CA ALA A 9 -9.23 -2.02 -32.37
C ALA A 9 -9.05 -0.56 -31.90
N ALA A 10 -8.95 0.39 -32.84
CA ALA A 10 -8.86 1.81 -32.51
C ALA A 10 -10.09 2.32 -31.74
N ARG A 11 -11.30 1.91 -32.13
CA ARG A 11 -12.54 2.25 -31.41
C ARG A 11 -12.61 1.64 -30.01
N LYS A 12 -12.14 0.39 -29.84
CA LYS A 12 -12.08 -0.26 -28.53
C LYS A 12 -11.10 0.46 -27.61
N ASN A 13 -9.93 0.81 -28.12
CA ASN A 13 -8.92 1.56 -27.38
C ASN A 13 -9.44 2.96 -26.97
N ALA A 14 -10.09 3.68 -27.90
CA ALA A 14 -10.66 5.00 -27.61
C ALA A 14 -11.73 4.95 -26.51
N ARG A 15 -12.62 3.94 -26.54
CA ARG A 15 -13.60 3.73 -25.46
C ARG A 15 -12.94 3.41 -24.14
N ALA A 16 -11.97 2.51 -24.12
CA ALA A 16 -11.25 2.15 -22.89
C ALA A 16 -10.56 3.37 -22.25
N VAL A 17 -9.97 4.25 -23.08
CA VAL A 17 -9.38 5.52 -22.60
C VAL A 17 -10.45 6.45 -22.05
N ASN A 18 -11.57 6.64 -22.77
CA ASN A 18 -12.67 7.47 -22.30
C ASN A 18 -13.23 6.99 -20.95
N ASP A 19 -13.42 5.68 -20.78
CA ASP A 19 -13.89 5.11 -19.52
C ASP A 19 -12.94 5.42 -18.37
N ARG A 20 -11.62 5.30 -18.59
CA ARG A 20 -10.60 5.66 -17.59
C ARG A 20 -10.62 7.14 -17.24
N VAL A 21 -10.81 8.01 -18.23
CA VAL A 21 -10.86 9.47 -18.02
C VAL A 21 -12.12 9.86 -17.24
N VAL A 22 -13.28 9.31 -17.61
CA VAL A 22 -14.54 9.56 -16.90
C VAL A 22 -14.45 9.07 -15.46
N GLU A 23 -13.91 7.87 -15.24
CA GLU A 23 -13.72 7.34 -13.89
C GLU A 23 -12.72 8.17 -13.10
N ALA A 24 -11.59 8.58 -13.69
CA ALA A 24 -10.62 9.48 -13.04
C ALA A 24 -11.27 10.80 -12.60
N ALA A 25 -12.08 11.42 -13.45
CA ALA A 25 -12.78 12.65 -13.12
C ALA A 25 -13.80 12.45 -11.99
N ALA A 26 -14.62 11.40 -12.08
CA ALA A 26 -15.65 11.09 -11.08
C ALA A 26 -15.05 10.75 -9.72
N VAL A 27 -14.05 9.86 -9.69
CA VAL A 27 -13.38 9.42 -8.46
C VAL A 27 -12.53 10.55 -7.87
N GLY A 28 -11.90 11.37 -8.72
CA GLY A 28 -11.20 12.59 -8.30
C GLY A 28 -12.13 13.60 -7.63
N ALA A 29 -13.26 13.93 -8.25
CA ALA A 29 -14.23 14.87 -7.70
C ALA A 29 -14.89 14.36 -6.41
N ALA A 30 -15.33 13.10 -6.39
CA ALA A 30 -15.88 12.48 -5.19
C ALA A 30 -14.84 12.39 -4.06
N GLY A 31 -13.59 12.05 -4.40
CA GLY A 31 -12.47 12.05 -3.46
C GLY A 31 -12.26 13.44 -2.87
N ALA A 32 -12.20 14.48 -3.70
CA ALA A 32 -12.06 15.86 -3.27
C ALA A 32 -13.13 16.28 -2.25
N ALA A 33 -14.40 15.93 -2.51
CA ALA A 33 -15.52 16.25 -1.62
C ALA A 33 -15.40 15.53 -0.27
N LEU A 34 -15.09 14.23 -0.28
CA LEU A 34 -14.86 13.45 0.95
C LEU A 34 -13.67 14.00 1.74
N GLY A 35 -12.58 14.33 1.05
CA GLY A 35 -11.37 14.87 1.67
C GLY A 35 -11.60 16.24 2.27
N ALA A 36 -12.31 17.13 1.56
CA ALA A 36 -12.71 18.43 2.08
C ALA A 36 -13.54 18.30 3.36
N GLY A 37 -14.55 17.42 3.35
CA GLY A 37 -15.42 17.17 4.50
C GLY A 37 -14.65 16.65 5.72
N ALA A 38 -13.80 15.64 5.54
CA ALA A 38 -12.97 15.11 6.62
C ALA A 38 -11.94 16.14 7.12
N GLY A 39 -11.27 16.84 6.20
CA GLY A 39 -10.27 17.86 6.54
C GLY A 39 -10.86 19.08 7.23
N ALA A 40 -12.11 19.45 6.94
CA ALA A 40 -12.79 20.57 7.58
C ALA A 40 -12.89 20.40 9.10
N LEU A 41 -13.02 19.16 9.59
CA LEU A 41 -13.08 18.84 11.03
C LEU A 41 -11.82 19.26 11.80
N VAL A 42 -10.69 19.43 11.10
CA VAL A 42 -9.40 19.79 11.68
C VAL A 42 -8.79 21.05 11.02
N GLY A 43 -9.59 21.83 10.29
CA GLY A 43 -9.13 23.07 9.64
C GLY A 43 -8.23 22.87 8.41
N LEU A 44 -8.22 21.67 7.81
CA LEU A 44 -7.36 21.30 6.67
C LEU A 44 -8.15 20.90 5.41
N ALA A 45 -9.34 21.46 5.21
CA ALA A 45 -10.23 21.08 4.10
C ALA A 45 -9.54 21.16 2.72
N GLY A 46 -8.83 22.26 2.42
CA GLY A 46 -8.14 22.45 1.14
C GLY A 46 -7.05 21.39 0.87
N PRO A 47 -6.03 21.25 1.75
CA PRO A 47 -5.01 20.22 1.61
C PRO A 47 -5.58 18.79 1.55
N ALA A 48 -6.57 18.47 2.39
CA ALA A 48 -7.22 17.16 2.41
C ALA A 48 -7.96 16.86 1.09
N ALA A 49 -8.69 17.84 0.56
CA ALA A 49 -9.34 17.73 -0.75
C ALA A 49 -8.32 17.50 -1.87
N ALA A 50 -7.19 18.21 -1.86
CA ALA A 50 -6.15 18.07 -2.88
C ALA A 50 -5.52 16.66 -2.88
N VAL A 51 -5.20 16.13 -1.70
CA VAL A 51 -4.68 14.75 -1.55
C VAL A 51 -5.71 13.73 -2.05
N ALA A 52 -6.95 13.84 -1.58
CA ALA A 52 -8.02 12.92 -1.94
C ALA A 52 -8.34 12.96 -3.45
N ALA A 53 -8.39 14.17 -4.03
CA ALA A 53 -8.59 14.36 -5.46
C ALA A 53 -7.46 13.74 -6.28
N THR A 54 -6.21 13.97 -5.89
CA THR A 54 -5.04 13.45 -6.59
C THR A 54 -5.02 11.92 -6.57
N ASN A 55 -5.22 11.32 -5.39
CA ASN A 55 -5.35 9.87 -5.26
C ASN A 55 -6.54 9.35 -6.06
N GLY A 56 -7.68 10.04 -6.05
CA GLY A 56 -8.88 9.67 -6.78
C GLY A 56 -8.69 9.69 -8.30
N VAL A 57 -8.06 10.72 -8.85
CA VAL A 57 -7.74 10.82 -10.29
C VAL A 57 -6.83 9.68 -10.72
N ILE A 58 -5.73 9.46 -9.98
CA ILE A 58 -4.77 8.39 -10.30
C ILE A 58 -5.47 7.02 -10.21
N SER A 59 -6.20 6.77 -9.12
CA SER A 59 -6.89 5.51 -8.88
C SER A 59 -8.02 5.25 -9.88
N GLY A 60 -8.77 6.27 -10.28
CA GLY A 60 -9.81 6.15 -11.30
C GLY A 60 -9.23 5.89 -12.70
N PHE A 61 -8.14 6.58 -13.06
CA PHE A 61 -7.45 6.34 -14.33
C PHE A 61 -6.87 4.92 -14.40
N ARG A 62 -6.38 4.40 -13.27
CA ARG A 62 -5.85 3.04 -13.11
C ARG A 62 -6.93 1.99 -12.80
N LYS A 63 -8.19 2.39 -12.69
CA LYS A 63 -9.31 1.50 -12.34
C LYS A 63 -9.05 0.69 -11.07
N THR A 64 -8.40 1.29 -10.07
CA THR A 64 -7.89 0.60 -8.88
C THR A 64 -8.98 0.01 -7.99
N TYR A 65 -10.04 0.76 -7.71
CA TYR A 65 -11.08 0.30 -6.78
C TYR A 65 -12.03 -0.69 -7.44
N ASP A 66 -12.35 -1.78 -6.76
CA ASP A 66 -13.40 -2.68 -7.20
C ASP A 66 -14.78 -2.20 -6.75
N TRP A 67 -15.44 -1.44 -7.62
CA TRP A 67 -16.76 -0.88 -7.34
C TRP A 67 -17.86 -1.93 -7.15
N ARG A 68 -17.64 -3.17 -7.60
CA ARG A 68 -18.63 -4.25 -7.48
C ARG A 68 -18.71 -4.80 -6.06
N THR A 69 -17.65 -4.63 -5.28
CA THR A 69 -17.57 -5.15 -3.91
C THR A 69 -17.80 -4.06 -2.87
N GLN A 70 -18.23 -4.48 -1.68
CA GLN A 70 -18.30 -3.57 -0.53
C GLN A 70 -16.91 -3.10 -0.12
N SER A 71 -15.91 -4.01 -0.18
CA SER A 71 -14.53 -3.71 0.15
C SER A 71 -13.95 -2.60 -0.73
N GLY A 72 -14.20 -2.59 -2.04
CA GLY A 72 -13.68 -1.52 -2.91
C GLY A 72 -14.33 -0.16 -2.68
N ARG A 73 -15.64 -0.13 -2.39
CA ARG A 73 -16.32 1.11 -1.98
C ARG A 73 -15.78 1.64 -0.66
N LEU A 74 -15.58 0.76 0.34
CA LEU A 74 -15.01 1.13 1.63
C LEU A 74 -13.55 1.60 1.50
N ALA A 75 -12.75 0.91 0.68
CA ALA A 75 -11.37 1.30 0.38
C ALA A 75 -11.31 2.73 -0.16
N PHE A 76 -12.16 3.07 -1.13
CA PHE A 76 -12.23 4.42 -1.68
C PHE A 76 -12.60 5.47 -0.63
N VAL A 77 -13.64 5.21 0.17
CA VAL A 77 -14.10 6.14 1.20
C VAL A 77 -13.00 6.37 2.23
N LEU A 78 -12.37 5.31 2.73
CA LEU A 78 -11.30 5.39 3.73
C LEU A 78 -10.08 6.13 3.17
N ASP A 79 -9.61 5.77 1.97
CA ASP A 79 -8.45 6.41 1.32
C ASP A 79 -8.69 7.92 1.07
N SER A 80 -9.96 8.32 0.90
CA SER A 80 -10.36 9.71 0.60
C SER A 80 -10.82 10.51 1.83
N SER A 81 -10.83 9.93 3.03
CA SER A 81 -11.30 10.61 4.24
C SER A 81 -10.43 10.30 5.45
N TRP A 82 -10.64 9.14 6.08
CA TRP A 82 -9.99 8.75 7.32
C TRP A 82 -8.49 8.47 7.14
N ALA A 83 -8.12 7.75 6.10
CA ALA A 83 -6.74 7.33 5.84
C ALA A 83 -5.92 8.36 5.07
N LEU A 84 -6.34 9.63 4.98
CA LEU A 84 -5.69 10.64 4.13
C LEU A 84 -4.20 10.83 4.42
N VAL A 85 -3.77 10.69 5.67
CA VAL A 85 -2.35 10.81 6.04
C VAL A 85 -1.53 9.69 5.38
N THR A 86 -2.01 8.45 5.44
CA THR A 86 -1.31 7.31 4.83
C THR A 86 -1.47 7.31 3.31
N THR A 87 -2.61 7.77 2.77
CA THR A 87 -2.81 8.02 1.33
C THR A 87 -1.83 9.08 0.80
N ALA A 88 -1.63 10.19 1.52
CA ALA A 88 -0.67 11.23 1.14
C ALA A 88 0.76 10.67 1.08
N ALA A 89 1.16 9.88 2.09
CA ALA A 89 2.45 9.18 2.07
C ALA A 89 2.54 8.17 0.91
N GLY A 90 1.42 7.50 0.58
CA GLY A 90 1.31 6.61 -0.57
C GLY A 90 1.58 7.36 -1.88
N LEU A 91 1.01 8.55 -2.09
CA LEU A 91 1.28 9.38 -3.27
C LEU A 91 2.77 9.73 -3.40
N ILE A 92 3.45 10.00 -2.28
CA ILE A 92 4.91 10.21 -2.28
C ILE A 92 5.63 8.93 -2.73
N SER A 93 5.22 7.76 -2.22
CA SER A 93 5.76 6.47 -2.66
C SER A 93 5.57 6.24 -4.17
N GLN A 94 4.41 6.59 -4.73
CA GLN A 94 4.17 6.52 -6.18
C GLN A 94 5.09 7.48 -6.95
N LEU A 95 5.27 8.71 -6.47
CA LEU A 95 6.18 9.68 -7.08
C LEU A 95 7.61 9.14 -7.12
N VAL A 96 8.10 8.54 -6.03
CA VAL A 96 9.41 7.85 -6.02
C VAL A 96 9.44 6.69 -7.03
N GLY A 97 8.35 5.94 -7.14
CA GLY A 97 8.18 4.91 -8.18
C GLY A 97 8.35 5.48 -9.59
N VAL A 98 7.74 6.62 -9.90
CA VAL A 98 7.88 7.31 -11.19
C VAL A 98 9.33 7.76 -11.42
N MET A 99 9.95 8.41 -10.42
CA MET A 99 11.34 8.89 -10.50
C MET A 99 12.35 7.76 -10.72
N THR A 100 12.07 6.59 -10.15
CA THR A 100 12.91 5.38 -10.29
C THR A 100 12.55 4.53 -11.52
N ARG A 101 11.64 5.02 -12.38
CA ARG A 101 11.12 4.30 -13.56
C ARG A 101 10.63 2.89 -13.20
N SER A 102 9.90 2.82 -12.10
CA SER A 102 9.22 1.62 -11.67
C SER A 102 8.13 1.23 -12.66
N ARG A 103 7.95 -0.07 -12.85
CA ARG A 103 6.86 -0.61 -13.64
C ARG A 103 5.66 -0.82 -12.73
N PHE A 104 4.51 -0.31 -13.16
CA PHE A 104 3.23 -0.54 -12.53
C PHE A 104 2.72 -1.93 -12.93
N ASP A 105 2.30 -2.71 -11.94
CA ASP A 105 1.67 -4.01 -12.16
C ASP A 105 0.15 -3.81 -12.25
N GLU A 106 -0.36 -3.81 -13.47
CA GLU A 106 -1.80 -3.63 -13.74
C GLU A 106 -2.63 -4.82 -13.25
N GLU A 107 -2.09 -6.04 -13.29
CA GLU A 107 -2.81 -7.26 -12.92
C GLU A 107 -3.09 -7.32 -11.42
N LEU A 108 -2.13 -6.87 -10.60
CA LEU A 108 -2.30 -6.82 -9.14
C LEU A 108 -2.94 -5.52 -8.63
N SER A 109 -3.21 -4.55 -9.51
CA SER A 109 -3.71 -3.23 -9.12
C SER A 109 -5.12 -2.94 -9.62
N GLU A 110 -5.44 -3.29 -10.87
CA GLU A 110 -6.77 -3.05 -11.45
C GLU A 110 -7.81 -3.83 -10.67
N ARG A 111 -8.87 -3.15 -10.22
CA ARG A 111 -9.96 -3.69 -9.38
C ARG A 111 -9.46 -4.51 -8.19
N SER A 112 -8.32 -4.13 -7.63
CA SER A 112 -7.70 -4.81 -6.50
C SER A 112 -7.56 -3.92 -5.26
N ASN A 113 -8.09 -2.70 -5.32
CA ASN A 113 -8.06 -1.71 -4.24
C ASN A 113 -6.64 -1.36 -3.78
N ARG A 114 -5.63 -1.48 -4.65
CA ARG A 114 -4.23 -1.16 -4.34
C ARG A 114 -3.46 -0.77 -5.59
N HIS A 115 -2.35 -0.07 -5.39
CA HIS A 115 -1.38 0.22 -6.45
C HIS A 115 -0.12 -0.59 -6.19
N VAL A 116 0.37 -1.32 -7.20
CA VAL A 116 1.56 -2.17 -7.06
C VAL A 116 2.63 -1.73 -8.04
N TYR A 117 3.83 -1.50 -7.52
CA TYR A 117 4.99 -1.07 -8.28
C TYR A 117 6.17 -2.03 -8.02
N GLU A 118 6.78 -2.54 -9.10
CA GLU A 118 7.89 -3.51 -9.03
C GLU A 118 9.10 -2.93 -8.26
N ARG A 119 9.34 -1.62 -8.41
CA ARG A 119 10.39 -0.82 -7.74
C ARG A 119 9.78 0.44 -7.09
N GLY A 120 10.59 1.20 -6.37
CA GLY A 120 10.19 2.50 -5.82
C GLY A 120 10.80 2.73 -4.44
N PHE A 121 10.04 3.38 -3.57
CA PHE A 121 10.40 3.55 -2.17
C PHE A 121 10.52 2.18 -1.48
N VAL A 122 11.71 1.87 -0.97
CA VAL A 122 11.99 0.68 -0.16
C VAL A 122 12.89 1.08 1.00
N ILE A 123 12.53 0.66 2.21
CA ILE A 123 13.35 0.92 3.42
C ILE A 123 14.48 -0.10 3.50
N ARG A 124 14.21 -1.35 3.11
CA ARG A 124 15.13 -2.48 3.15
C ARG A 124 15.23 -3.12 1.77
N ARG A 125 16.46 -3.43 1.34
CA ARG A 125 16.70 -4.14 0.07
C ARG A 125 15.98 -5.49 0.09
N ASN A 126 15.33 -5.84 -1.02
CA ASN A 126 14.55 -7.07 -1.24
C ASN A 126 13.22 -7.18 -0.48
N PHE A 127 12.78 -6.14 0.23
CA PHE A 127 11.47 -6.08 0.86
C PHE A 127 10.51 -5.29 -0.01
N ALA A 128 9.25 -5.72 -0.02
CA ALA A 128 8.16 -4.85 -0.41
C ALA A 128 7.81 -3.93 0.78
N VAL A 129 7.27 -2.76 0.49
CA VAL A 129 6.80 -1.81 1.51
C VAL A 129 5.45 -1.29 1.08
N THR A 130 4.48 -1.40 1.98
CA THR A 130 3.18 -0.76 1.86
C THR A 130 3.18 0.62 2.52
N VAL A 131 2.74 1.63 1.77
CA VAL A 131 2.48 2.98 2.27
C VAL A 131 1.08 3.41 1.82
N GLY A 132 0.14 3.46 2.76
CA GLY A 132 -1.27 3.71 2.44
C GLY A 132 -1.83 2.60 1.54
N ASN A 133 -2.30 2.97 0.36
CA ASN A 133 -2.83 2.05 -0.65
C ASN A 133 -1.81 1.64 -1.73
N VAL A 134 -0.52 1.86 -1.48
CA VAL A 134 0.56 1.64 -2.45
C VAL A 134 1.55 0.62 -1.93
N VAL A 135 1.78 -0.44 -2.70
CA VAL A 135 2.88 -1.38 -2.52
C VAL A 135 4.02 -1.00 -3.46
N SER A 136 5.20 -0.79 -2.88
CA SER A 136 6.42 -0.46 -3.62
C SER A 136 7.50 -1.50 -3.36
N GLY A 137 8.36 -1.73 -4.35
CA GLY A 137 9.40 -2.76 -4.26
C GLY A 137 8.84 -4.18 -4.35
N ALA A 138 7.73 -4.36 -5.07
CA ALA A 138 7.09 -5.66 -5.25
C ALA A 138 7.97 -6.69 -6.01
N GLY A 139 9.05 -6.26 -6.67
CA GLY A 139 9.91 -7.14 -7.45
C GLY A 139 9.21 -7.67 -8.70
N ASP A 140 9.69 -8.77 -9.27
CA ASP A 140 9.01 -9.43 -10.39
C ASP A 140 7.82 -10.24 -9.86
N THR A 141 6.62 -9.74 -10.06
CA THR A 141 5.36 -10.35 -9.59
C THR A 141 4.87 -11.51 -10.45
N ARG A 142 5.60 -11.85 -11.52
CA ARG A 142 5.45 -13.13 -12.23
C ARG A 142 5.93 -14.32 -11.40
N ASP A 143 6.83 -14.07 -10.45
CA ASP A 143 7.18 -15.04 -9.43
C ASP A 143 6.01 -15.16 -8.43
N GLU A 144 5.45 -16.36 -8.31
CA GLU A 144 4.31 -16.63 -7.42
C GLU A 144 4.59 -16.26 -5.96
N ARG A 145 5.83 -16.43 -5.48
CA ARG A 145 6.20 -16.05 -4.12
C ARG A 145 6.11 -14.54 -3.94
N ARG A 146 6.56 -13.76 -4.94
CA ARG A 146 6.44 -12.29 -4.91
C ARG A 146 4.99 -11.85 -5.03
N ARG A 147 4.21 -12.53 -5.88
CA ARG A 147 2.78 -12.29 -6.00
C ARG A 147 2.06 -12.53 -4.67
N HIS A 148 2.29 -13.67 -4.02
CA HIS A 148 1.69 -14.00 -2.73
C HIS A 148 2.15 -13.08 -1.59
N LEU A 149 3.40 -12.60 -1.63
CA LEU A 149 3.83 -11.56 -0.71
C LEU A 149 2.93 -10.31 -0.84
N VAL A 150 2.62 -9.88 -2.07
CA VAL A 150 1.73 -8.74 -2.29
C VAL A 150 0.29 -9.04 -1.83
N THR A 151 -0.27 -10.17 -2.25
CA THR A 151 -1.70 -10.46 -2.03
C THR A 151 -2.03 -10.86 -0.60
N ASP A 152 -1.10 -11.51 0.11
CA ASP A 152 -1.40 -12.16 1.39
C ASP A 152 -0.74 -11.46 2.58
N HIS A 153 0.32 -10.67 2.34
CA HIS A 153 1.03 -9.93 3.38
C HIS A 153 0.84 -8.41 3.20
N GLU A 154 1.22 -7.84 2.05
CA GLU A 154 1.13 -6.39 1.84
C GLU A 154 -0.33 -5.89 1.84
N ASP A 155 -1.28 -6.68 1.32
CA ASP A 155 -2.70 -6.33 1.35
C ASP A 155 -3.23 -6.17 2.79
N VAL A 156 -2.68 -6.92 3.75
CA VAL A 156 -3.00 -6.75 5.18
C VAL A 156 -2.53 -5.39 5.67
N HIS A 157 -1.33 -4.95 5.30
CA HIS A 157 -0.83 -3.62 5.67
C HIS A 157 -1.66 -2.50 5.05
N ILE A 158 -2.18 -2.68 3.83
CA ILE A 158 -3.09 -1.70 3.22
C ILE A 158 -4.37 -1.58 4.05
N TRP A 159 -4.98 -2.71 4.43
CA TRP A 159 -6.18 -2.68 5.26
C TRP A 159 -5.92 -2.17 6.68
N GLN A 160 -4.77 -2.49 7.27
CA GLN A 160 -4.36 -1.89 8.54
C GLN A 160 -4.23 -0.37 8.41
N ALA A 161 -3.59 0.13 7.34
CA ALA A 161 -3.46 1.57 7.08
C ALA A 161 -4.83 2.25 6.88
N ARG A 162 -5.78 1.56 6.24
CA ARG A 162 -7.15 2.07 6.03
C ARG A 162 -7.97 2.11 7.31
N VAL A 163 -7.96 1.02 8.09
CA VAL A 163 -8.79 0.89 9.30
C VAL A 163 -8.25 1.79 10.40
N LEU A 164 -6.93 1.78 10.63
CA LEU A 164 -6.30 2.57 11.68
C LEU A 164 -6.08 4.03 11.25
N GLY A 165 -6.08 4.31 9.95
CA GLY A 165 -5.95 5.66 9.40
C GLY A 165 -4.66 6.33 9.91
N PRO A 166 -4.74 7.53 10.52
CA PRO A 166 -3.57 8.24 11.04
C PRO A 166 -2.88 7.51 12.20
N LEU A 167 -3.57 6.60 12.89
CA LEU A 167 -2.99 5.85 14.01
C LEU A 167 -2.05 4.74 13.54
N PHE A 168 -2.16 4.27 12.29
CA PHE A 168 -1.29 3.21 11.77
C PHE A 168 0.21 3.51 11.93
N PRO A 169 0.76 4.61 11.38
CA PRO A 169 2.17 4.92 11.55
C PRO A 169 2.55 5.17 13.01
N VAL A 170 1.65 5.74 13.82
CA VAL A 170 1.90 6.00 15.25
C VAL A 170 2.06 4.69 16.02
N ILE A 171 1.17 3.72 15.82
CA ILE A 171 1.24 2.41 16.47
C ILE A 171 2.47 1.66 15.98
N TYR A 172 2.69 1.64 14.67
CA TYR A 172 3.79 0.91 14.07
C TYR A 172 5.15 1.45 14.55
N VAL A 173 5.40 2.74 14.36
CA VAL A 173 6.66 3.39 14.73
C VAL A 173 6.80 3.49 16.25
N GLY A 174 5.70 3.75 16.97
CA GLY A 174 5.68 3.76 18.43
C GLY A 174 6.14 2.42 19.01
N TRP A 175 5.67 1.30 18.45
CA TRP A 175 6.17 -0.03 18.82
C TRP A 175 7.68 -0.16 18.58
N MET A 176 8.16 0.27 17.41
CA MET A 176 9.59 0.24 17.08
C MET A 176 10.44 1.04 18.06
N ILE A 177 9.97 2.24 18.44
CA ILE A 177 10.65 3.12 19.40
C ILE A 177 10.67 2.48 20.79
N VAL A 178 9.54 1.93 21.25
CA VAL A 178 9.45 1.31 22.58
C VAL A 178 10.32 0.05 22.66
N MET A 179 10.32 -0.80 21.63
CA MET A 179 11.00 -2.10 21.67
C MET A 179 12.49 -2.04 21.40
N THR A 180 12.99 -0.98 20.75
CA THR A 180 14.43 -0.79 20.51
C THR A 180 15.25 -0.76 21.81
N PRO A 181 14.91 0.04 22.84
CA PRO A 181 15.57 0.01 24.15
C PRO A 181 15.58 -1.37 24.81
N PHE A 182 14.47 -2.12 24.76
CA PHE A 182 14.43 -3.48 25.31
C PHE A 182 15.37 -4.43 24.56
N ALA A 183 15.50 -4.28 23.24
CA ALA A 183 16.45 -5.05 22.44
C ALA A 183 17.90 -4.73 22.81
N VAL A 184 18.24 -3.45 23.00
CA VAL A 184 19.56 -2.98 23.43
C VAL A 184 19.90 -3.53 24.81
N MET A 185 18.98 -3.43 25.78
CA MET A 185 19.17 -3.94 27.14
C MET A 185 19.32 -5.46 27.18
N GLY A 186 18.46 -6.18 26.46
CA GLY A 186 18.53 -7.64 26.35
C GLY A 186 19.86 -8.10 25.75
N ARG A 187 20.34 -7.41 24.72
CA ARG A 187 21.66 -7.65 24.14
C ARG A 187 22.80 -7.35 25.12
N ALA A 188 22.75 -6.23 25.83
CA ALA A 188 23.78 -5.87 26.81
C ALA A 188 23.89 -6.94 27.89
N ARG A 189 22.75 -7.41 28.41
CA ARG A 189 22.69 -8.52 29.38
C ARG A 189 23.23 -9.82 28.80
N GLY A 190 22.86 -10.18 27.57
CA GLY A 190 23.39 -11.37 26.89
C GLY A 190 24.91 -11.35 26.75
N ARG A 191 25.49 -10.19 26.43
CA ARG A 191 26.95 -10.00 26.38
C ARG A 191 27.62 -10.17 27.75
N LEU A 192 27.00 -9.66 28.81
CA LEU A 192 27.50 -9.86 30.18
C LEU A 192 27.46 -11.34 30.59
N SER A 193 26.52 -12.10 30.05
CA SER A 193 26.40 -13.56 30.24
C SER A 193 27.25 -14.40 29.27
N GLY A 194 28.11 -13.77 28.45
CA GLY A 194 29.04 -14.47 27.55
C GLY A 194 28.53 -14.70 26.12
N ASP A 195 27.27 -14.37 25.78
CA ASP A 195 26.76 -14.48 24.41
C ASP A 195 27.25 -13.29 23.55
N ARG A 196 28.09 -13.60 22.55
CA ARG A 196 28.60 -12.63 21.57
C ARG A 196 28.05 -12.85 20.15
N SER A 197 27.21 -13.85 19.95
CA SER A 197 26.78 -14.33 18.63
C SER A 197 25.81 -13.39 17.92
N THR A 198 24.90 -12.76 18.67
CA THR A 198 23.87 -11.90 18.09
C THR A 198 24.48 -10.53 17.73
N SER A 199 23.99 -9.81 16.71
CA SER A 199 24.35 -8.41 16.44
C SER A 199 23.31 -7.45 17.06
N LEU A 200 23.64 -6.16 17.25
CA LEU A 200 22.65 -5.20 17.76
C LEU A 200 21.46 -5.07 16.81
N TRP A 201 21.75 -4.96 15.51
CA TRP A 201 20.73 -4.91 14.48
C TRP A 201 19.84 -6.15 14.48
N ALA A 202 20.40 -7.36 14.62
CA ALA A 202 19.58 -8.57 14.68
C ALA A 202 18.70 -8.62 15.94
N ALA A 203 19.16 -8.10 17.07
CA ALA A 203 18.35 -7.99 18.28
C ALA A 203 17.20 -6.99 18.10
N VAL A 204 17.48 -5.81 17.53
CA VAL A 204 16.46 -4.79 17.22
C VAL A 204 15.47 -5.31 16.19
N ASP A 205 15.93 -5.90 15.08
CA ASP A 205 15.07 -6.47 14.03
C ASP A 205 14.12 -7.52 14.63
N ARG A 206 14.63 -8.40 15.50
CA ARG A 206 13.81 -9.41 16.18
C ARG A 206 12.77 -8.81 17.14
N CYS A 207 13.15 -7.83 17.94
CA CYS A 207 12.30 -7.29 19.00
C CYS A 207 11.34 -6.19 18.53
N ALA A 208 11.80 -5.33 17.64
CA ALA A 208 11.05 -4.18 17.14
C ALA A 208 10.22 -4.58 15.91
N TYR A 209 10.84 -5.19 14.89
CA TYR A 209 10.16 -5.49 13.63
C TYR A 209 9.37 -6.81 13.70
N TRP A 210 10.04 -7.96 13.89
CA TRP A 210 9.38 -9.28 13.84
C TRP A 210 8.38 -9.55 14.97
N ARG A 211 8.48 -8.79 16.08
CA ARG A 211 7.49 -8.83 17.17
C ARG A 211 6.49 -7.69 17.10
N ASN A 212 6.53 -6.83 16.10
CA ASN A 212 5.47 -5.84 15.90
C ASN A 212 4.13 -6.58 15.70
N PRO A 213 3.07 -6.26 16.46
CA PRO A 213 1.79 -6.93 16.32
C PRO A 213 1.20 -6.79 14.91
N LEU A 214 1.44 -5.67 14.23
CA LEU A 214 0.94 -5.42 12.88
C LEU A 214 1.66 -6.29 11.84
N GLU A 215 2.99 -6.41 11.93
CA GLU A 215 3.79 -7.33 11.10
C GLU A 215 3.42 -8.78 11.36
N ARG A 216 3.32 -9.18 12.63
CA ARG A 216 2.94 -10.55 12.99
C ARG A 216 1.57 -10.93 12.43
N GLN A 217 0.60 -10.03 12.50
CA GLN A 217 -0.71 -10.27 11.89
C GLN A 217 -0.61 -10.51 10.38
N ALA A 218 0.20 -9.70 9.67
CA ALA A 218 0.40 -9.84 8.24
C ALA A 218 1.07 -11.17 7.89
N TYR A 219 2.11 -11.59 8.63
CA TYR A 219 2.74 -12.89 8.44
C TYR A 219 1.83 -14.08 8.75
N LEU A 220 1.01 -13.99 9.82
CA LEU A 220 0.05 -15.04 10.16
C LEU A 220 -1.03 -15.20 9.09
N ARG A 221 -1.50 -14.09 8.50
CA ARG A 221 -2.44 -14.14 7.37
C ARG A 221 -1.80 -14.77 6.14
N ALA A 222 -0.56 -14.40 5.84
CA ALA A 222 0.17 -14.97 4.72
C ALA A 222 0.43 -16.48 4.88
N SER A 223 0.74 -16.95 6.09
CA SER A 223 0.92 -18.38 6.34
C SER A 223 -0.38 -19.15 6.18
N GLN A 224 -1.50 -18.65 6.71
CA GLN A 224 -2.83 -19.25 6.54
C GLN A 224 -3.23 -19.36 5.07
N ALA A 225 -2.97 -18.31 4.29
CA ALA A 225 -3.25 -18.31 2.85
C ALA A 225 -2.38 -19.34 2.10
N SER A 226 -1.11 -19.49 2.50
CA SER A 226 -0.22 -20.50 1.95
C SER A 226 -0.67 -21.92 2.28
N GLU A 227 -1.08 -22.19 3.52
CA GLU A 227 -1.58 -23.49 3.97
C GLU A 227 -2.83 -23.90 3.19
N ALA A 228 -3.79 -22.98 3.04
CA ALA A 228 -5.03 -23.20 2.31
C ALA A 228 -4.85 -23.51 0.81
N ARG A 229 -3.70 -23.14 0.21
CA ARG A 229 -3.35 -23.49 -1.17
C ARG A 229 -2.63 -24.83 -1.31
N SER A 230 -2.02 -25.31 -0.23
CA SER A 230 -1.22 -26.54 -0.22
C SER A 230 -1.99 -27.80 0.21
N GLY A 231 -3.17 -27.63 0.81
CA GLY A 231 -4.09 -28.71 1.18
C GLY A 231 -5.18 -28.89 0.16
#